data_AF-A0ABD3H6G6-F1
#
_entry.id   AF-A0ABD3H6G6-F1
#
_cell.length_a   1.000
_cell.length_b   1.000
_cell.length_c   1.000
_cell.angle_alpha   90.00
_cell.angle_beta   90.00
_cell.angle_gamma   90.00
#
_symmetry.space_group_name_H-M   'P 1'
#
loop_
_entity.id
_entity.type
_entity.pdbx_description
1 polymer ?
#
loop_
_entity_poly.entity_id
_entity_poly.type
_entity_poly.pdbx_seq_one_letter_code
_entity_poly.pdbx_strand_id
1 'polypeptide(L)'
;MASVVAASSVIASAVGVSASSAVRTPEIISVQAGLKGNAFSGKSEWQSKTQTNGSRVSCMQVWEPYNNKKFETLSYLPLLSQDSLAKQIDYFIRNKWHPCIEFDISDSVTRENSRVPGYYDGRYWTMWKLPMFGCTDPSQVLREIEECKAKYGNKCYIRVLGFDNNRQVQCAMFIVHRPQ
;
A
#
# COMPACT_ATOMS: atom_id res chain seq x y z
N MET A 1 14.15 -40.89 -49.94
CA MET A 1 12.73 -41.17 -49.65
C MET A 1 12.48 -40.86 -48.19
N ALA A 2 12.15 -39.62 -47.88
CA ALA A 2 11.62 -39.23 -46.57
C ALA A 2 10.64 -38.07 -46.82
N SER A 3 9.43 -38.29 -46.36
CA SER A 3 8.20 -37.59 -46.71
C SER A 3 7.96 -36.39 -45.80
N VAL A 4 7.49 -35.29 -46.40
CA VAL A 4 6.46 -34.33 -45.97
C VAL A 4 6.17 -34.22 -44.46
N VAL A 5 6.35 -33.02 -43.89
CA VAL A 5 5.30 -32.36 -43.08
C VAL A 5 5.37 -30.85 -43.33
N ALA A 6 4.38 -30.33 -44.06
CA ALA A 6 4.10 -28.90 -44.13
C ALA A 6 3.38 -28.48 -42.84
N ALA A 7 3.92 -27.49 -42.13
CA ALA A 7 3.23 -26.85 -41.01
C ALA A 7 2.74 -25.47 -41.48
N SER A 8 1.46 -25.39 -41.84
CA SER A 8 0.76 -24.13 -42.09
C SER A 8 0.54 -23.41 -40.76
N SER A 9 1.17 -22.26 -40.56
CA SER A 9 0.85 -21.35 -39.46
C SER A 9 -0.33 -20.47 -39.87
N VAL A 10 -1.48 -20.70 -39.25
CA VAL A 10 -2.63 -19.79 -39.34
C VAL A 10 -2.32 -18.54 -38.51
N ILE A 11 -2.34 -17.38 -39.17
CA ILE A 11 -2.25 -16.07 -38.51
C ILE A 11 -3.65 -15.75 -37.98
N ALA A 12 -3.83 -15.79 -36.65
CA ALA A 12 -5.04 -15.32 -36.01
C ALA A 12 -4.92 -13.82 -35.73
N SER A 13 -5.82 -13.03 -36.33
CA SER A 13 -5.96 -11.59 -36.08
C SER A 13 -6.42 -11.35 -34.64
N ALA A 14 -5.64 -10.61 -33.87
CA ALA A 14 -6.03 -10.18 -32.53
C ALA A 14 -7.12 -9.10 -32.63
N VAL A 15 -8.32 -9.42 -32.14
CA VAL A 15 -9.41 -8.48 -31.96
C VAL A 15 -9.10 -7.65 -30.72
N GLY A 16 -8.81 -6.36 -30.88
CA GLY A 16 -8.56 -5.45 -29.78
C GLY A 16 -9.83 -5.23 -28.96
N VAL A 17 -9.85 -5.74 -27.73
CA VAL A 17 -10.90 -5.43 -26.76
C VAL A 17 -10.42 -4.24 -25.93
N SER A 18 -10.87 -3.04 -26.29
CA SER A 18 -10.68 -1.84 -25.50
C SER A 18 -11.48 -1.97 -24.20
N ALA A 19 -10.80 -2.24 -23.08
CA ALA A 19 -11.41 -2.17 -21.76
C ALA A 19 -11.61 -0.69 -21.38
N SER A 20 -12.83 -0.19 -21.55
CA SER A 20 -13.23 1.12 -21.04
C SER A 20 -13.25 1.08 -19.52
N SER A 21 -12.19 1.54 -18.86
CA SER A 21 -12.21 1.80 -17.43
C SER A 21 -13.06 3.05 -17.16
N ALA A 22 -14.38 2.86 -17.00
CA ALA A 22 -15.26 3.89 -16.50
C ALA A 22 -14.90 4.14 -15.02
N VAL A 23 -14.12 5.17 -14.76
CA VAL A 23 -13.94 5.73 -13.43
C VAL A 23 -15.31 6.23 -12.97
N ARG A 24 -15.95 5.49 -12.05
CA ARG A 24 -17.15 5.96 -11.38
C ARG A 24 -16.75 7.13 -10.49
N THR A 25 -17.14 8.34 -10.89
CA THR A 25 -17.18 9.48 -9.98
C THR A 25 -18.15 9.14 -8.84
N PRO A 26 -17.82 9.45 -7.57
CA PRO A 26 -18.74 9.18 -6.48
C PRO A 26 -19.99 10.05 -6.65
N GLU A 27 -21.16 9.42 -6.63
CA GLU A 27 -22.44 10.12 -6.54
C GLU A 27 -22.47 10.89 -5.23
N ILE A 28 -22.53 12.21 -5.34
CA ILE A 28 -22.61 13.11 -4.21
C ILE A 28 -24.06 13.10 -3.71
N ILE A 29 -24.29 12.42 -2.59
CA ILE A 29 -25.57 12.51 -1.87
C ILE A 29 -25.65 13.90 -1.22
N SER A 30 -26.46 14.80 -1.79
CA SER A 30 -26.80 16.08 -1.15
C SER A 30 -27.90 15.86 -0.12
N VAL A 31 -27.57 15.90 1.17
CA VAL A 31 -28.58 16.04 2.22
C VAL A 31 -29.08 17.48 2.21
N GLN A 32 -30.24 17.72 1.59
CA GLN A 32 -30.94 19.00 1.71
C GLN A 32 -31.51 19.11 3.13
N ALA A 33 -30.82 19.85 4.00
CA ALA A 33 -31.38 20.28 5.27
C ALA A 33 -32.48 21.32 5.01
N GLY A 34 -33.73 20.85 4.95
CA GLY A 34 -34.90 21.72 4.85
C GLY A 34 -35.20 22.38 6.20
N LEU A 35 -34.61 23.54 6.46
CA LEU A 35 -35.12 24.45 7.50
C LEU A 35 -36.27 25.27 6.89
N LYS A 36 -37.52 24.86 7.16
CA LYS A 36 -38.68 25.75 6.98
C LYS A 36 -38.77 26.69 8.18
N GLY A 37 -38.35 27.94 7.99
CA GLY A 37 -38.56 29.02 8.94
C GLY A 37 -39.24 30.21 8.26
N ASN A 38 -40.57 30.27 8.33
CA ASN A 38 -41.32 31.50 8.04
C ASN A 38 -41.60 32.20 9.37
N ALA A 39 -40.82 33.24 9.69
CA ALA A 39 -41.23 34.36 10.53
C ALA A 39 -40.11 35.42 10.53
N PHE A 40 -40.51 36.69 10.62
CA PHE A 40 -39.69 37.92 10.69
C PHE A 40 -39.40 38.61 9.36
N SER A 41 -40.36 39.49 9.01
CA SER A 41 -40.16 40.65 8.14
C SER A 41 -39.20 41.62 8.83
N GLY A 42 -38.05 41.88 8.21
CA GLY A 42 -37.08 42.85 8.66
C GLY A 42 -35.79 42.71 7.87
N LYS A 43 -35.57 43.60 6.89
CA LYS A 43 -34.28 43.69 6.17
C LYS A 43 -33.21 44.12 7.17
N SER A 44 -32.47 43.16 7.71
CA SER A 44 -31.23 43.43 8.41
C SER A 44 -30.07 43.17 7.46
N GLU A 45 -29.20 44.17 7.36
CA GLU A 45 -27.85 44.18 6.78
C GLU A 45 -26.98 42.98 7.23
N TRP A 46 -27.45 42.19 8.17
CA TRP A 46 -26.87 40.93 8.60
C TRP A 46 -26.98 39.80 7.56
N GLN A 47 -27.98 39.85 6.66
CA GLN A 47 -28.13 38.83 5.61
C GLN A 47 -27.10 38.97 4.46
N SER A 48 -26.53 40.16 4.24
CA SER A 48 -25.55 40.41 3.18
C SER A 48 -24.12 40.00 3.56
N LYS A 49 -23.84 39.75 4.85
CA LYS A 49 -22.55 39.22 5.33
C LYS A 49 -22.49 37.70 5.39
N THR A 50 -23.61 37.01 5.19
CA THR A 50 -23.58 35.59 4.88
C THR A 50 -23.29 35.45 3.40
N GLN A 51 -22.00 35.61 3.02
CA GLN A 51 -21.48 34.94 1.84
C GLN A 51 -21.88 33.48 2.00
N THR A 52 -22.93 33.08 1.31
CA THR A 52 -23.28 31.68 1.19
C THR A 52 -22.09 31.07 0.48
N ASN A 53 -21.29 30.29 1.21
CA ASN A 53 -20.40 29.29 0.64
C ASN A 53 -21.25 28.20 -0.06
N GLY A 54 -22.13 28.63 -0.97
CA GLY A 54 -23.05 27.81 -1.76
C GLY A 54 -22.32 27.10 -2.90
N SER A 55 -21.06 27.43 -3.16
CA SER A 55 -20.10 26.52 -3.76
C SER A 55 -19.51 25.68 -2.64
N ARG A 56 -19.82 24.38 -2.67
CA ARG A 56 -19.27 23.35 -1.79
C ARG A 56 -17.79 23.62 -1.56
N VAL A 57 -17.41 23.94 -0.32
CA VAL A 57 -16.02 24.16 0.07
C VAL A 57 -15.30 22.80 -0.02
N SER A 58 -14.87 22.44 -1.23
CA SER A 58 -14.12 21.21 -1.53
C SER A 58 -12.65 21.31 -1.11
N CYS A 59 -12.29 22.31 -0.30
CA CYS A 59 -10.92 22.46 0.22
C CYS A 59 -10.69 21.75 1.56
N MET A 60 -11.76 21.31 2.23
CA MET A 60 -11.65 20.48 3.44
C MET A 60 -11.86 19.02 3.08
N GLN A 61 -10.77 18.26 3.02
CA GLN A 61 -10.81 16.81 2.87
C GLN A 61 -10.87 16.16 4.25
N VAL A 62 -11.71 15.15 4.40
CA VAL A 62 -11.78 14.33 5.61
C VAL A 62 -10.93 13.09 5.40
N TRP A 63 -10.09 12.76 6.37
CA TRP A 63 -9.29 11.54 6.33
C TRP A 63 -10.19 10.31 6.41
N GLU A 64 -10.02 9.38 5.47
CA GLU A 64 -10.83 8.16 5.43
C GLU A 64 -10.54 7.31 6.67
N PRO A 65 -11.56 6.88 7.45
CA PRO A 65 -11.33 6.06 8.64
C PRO A 65 -11.31 4.55 8.35
N TYR A 66 -11.58 4.15 7.11
CA TYR A 66 -11.70 2.75 6.69
C TYR A 66 -10.66 2.42 5.63
N ASN A 67 -10.22 1.15 5.60
CA ASN A 67 -9.38 0.59 4.53
C ASN A 67 -8.03 1.29 4.27
N ASN A 68 -7.51 2.02 5.25
CA ASN A 68 -6.26 2.78 5.15
C ASN A 68 -5.21 2.35 6.18
N LYS A 69 -5.22 1.07 6.57
CA LYS A 69 -4.26 0.50 7.52
C LYS A 69 -2.81 0.79 7.09
N LYS A 70 -1.96 1.01 8.09
CA LYS A 70 -0.57 1.43 7.94
C LYS A 70 0.38 0.36 8.45
N PHE A 71 1.59 0.39 7.91
CA PHE A 71 2.64 -0.60 8.15
C PHE A 71 3.96 0.10 8.50
N GLU A 72 3.88 1.06 9.42
CA GLU A 72 5.01 1.88 9.87
C GLU A 72 5.66 2.70 8.73
N THR A 73 6.99 2.84 8.76
CA THR A 73 7.79 3.69 7.87
C THR A 73 7.45 3.46 6.38
N LEU A 74 7.32 4.57 5.64
CA LEU A 74 6.96 4.63 4.21
C LEU A 74 5.52 4.22 3.85
N SER A 75 4.71 3.69 4.77
CA SER A 75 3.36 3.19 4.44
C SER A 75 2.29 4.28 4.15
N TYR A 76 2.61 5.55 4.37
CA TYR A 76 1.79 6.69 3.95
C TYR A 76 2.07 7.15 2.52
N LEU A 77 3.21 6.74 1.96
CA LEU A 77 3.56 7.05 0.59
C LEU A 77 2.78 6.15 -0.38
N PRO A 78 2.71 6.52 -1.67
CA PRO A 78 2.30 5.60 -2.71
C PRO A 78 3.11 4.30 -2.68
N LEU A 79 2.56 3.22 -3.23
CA LEU A 79 3.28 1.95 -3.37
C LEU A 79 4.62 2.19 -4.10
N LEU A 80 5.70 1.71 -3.49
CA LEU A 80 7.04 1.89 -4.03
C LEU A 80 7.20 1.09 -5.31
N SER A 81 7.71 1.74 -6.36
CA SER A 81 8.14 1.05 -7.58
C SER A 81 9.35 0.15 -7.29
N GLN A 82 9.61 -0.82 -8.17
CA GLN A 82 10.79 -1.70 -8.05
C GLN A 82 12.10 -0.90 -7.98
N ASP A 83 12.24 0.17 -8.76
CA ASP A 83 13.42 1.04 -8.71
C ASP A 83 13.56 1.76 -7.36
N SER A 84 12.43 2.16 -6.77
CA SER A 84 12.42 2.82 -5.46
C SER A 84 12.75 1.82 -4.34
N LEU A 85 12.23 0.59 -4.44
CA LEU A 85 12.59 -0.51 -3.54
C LEU A 85 14.08 -0.84 -3.62
N ALA A 86 14.63 -0.94 -4.84
CA ALA A 86 16.05 -1.16 -5.06
C ALA A 86 16.91 -0.09 -4.38
N LYS A 87 16.51 1.19 -4.45
CA LYS A 87 17.20 2.30 -3.77
C LYS A 87 17.14 2.20 -2.23
N GLN A 88 16.02 1.76 -1.67
CA GLN A 88 15.91 1.53 -0.22
C GLN A 88 16.78 0.36 0.24
N ILE A 89 16.85 -0.71 -0.55
CA ILE A 89 17.72 -1.86 -0.27
C ILE A 89 19.20 -1.46 -0.43
N ASP A 90 19.54 -0.70 -1.46
CA ASP A 90 20.88 -0.13 -1.63
C ASP A 90 21.29 0.74 -0.44
N TYR A 91 20.36 1.52 0.13
CA TYR A 91 20.60 2.24 1.37
C TYR A 91 20.96 1.30 2.54
N PHE A 92 20.36 0.10 2.65
CA PHE A 92 20.76 -0.87 3.68
C PHE A 92 22.20 -1.36 3.46
N ILE A 93 22.52 -1.72 2.22
CA ILE A 93 23.85 -2.24 1.84
C ILE A 93 24.94 -1.18 2.07
N ARG A 94 24.67 0.09 1.72
CA ARG A 94 25.60 1.20 1.95
C ARG A 94 25.88 1.44 3.43
N ASN A 95 24.88 1.26 4.29
CA ASN A 95 25.03 1.36 5.74
C ASN A 95 25.60 0.08 6.40
N LYS A 96 25.97 -0.93 5.60
CA LYS A 96 26.45 -2.24 6.10
C LYS A 96 25.42 -2.98 6.95
N TRP A 97 24.14 -2.73 6.71
CA TRP A 97 23.05 -3.48 7.33
C TRP A 97 22.73 -4.74 6.54
N HIS A 98 22.23 -5.76 7.24
CA HIS A 98 21.84 -7.03 6.65
C HIS A 98 20.35 -7.04 6.32
N PRO A 99 19.96 -7.08 5.03
CA PRO A 99 18.55 -7.16 4.64
C PRO A 99 17.94 -8.50 5.06
N CYS A 100 16.69 -8.49 5.48
CA CYS A 100 15.92 -9.68 5.81
C CYS A 100 14.47 -9.48 5.37
N ILE A 101 13.81 -10.56 4.92
CA ILE A 101 12.43 -10.52 4.46
C ILE A 101 11.57 -11.24 5.50
N GLU A 102 10.41 -10.65 5.81
CA GLU A 102 9.41 -11.28 6.65
C GLU A 102 8.03 -11.21 5.98
N PHE A 103 7.19 -12.18 6.28
CA PHE A 103 5.82 -12.24 5.77
C PHE A 103 4.85 -12.77 6.82
N ASP A 104 3.60 -12.31 6.73
CA ASP A 104 2.53 -12.76 7.62
C ASP A 104 1.16 -12.56 6.97
N ILE A 105 0.17 -13.34 7.40
CA ILE A 105 -1.24 -13.20 7.03
C ILE A 105 -1.87 -12.06 7.84
N SER A 106 -1.44 -11.89 9.10
CA SER A 106 -1.95 -10.87 10.00
C SER A 106 -1.49 -9.47 9.61
N ASP A 107 -2.42 -8.50 9.63
CA ASP A 107 -2.17 -7.13 9.18
C ASP A 107 -1.96 -6.11 10.31
N SER A 108 -2.12 -6.54 11.56
CA SER A 108 -2.15 -5.67 12.73
C SER A 108 -1.64 -6.38 13.97
N VAL A 109 -1.05 -5.58 14.85
CA VAL A 109 -0.71 -5.96 16.22
C VAL A 109 -1.99 -6.13 17.04
N THR A 110 -2.04 -7.13 17.92
CA THR A 110 -3.18 -7.43 18.81
C THR A 110 -2.71 -7.60 20.27
N ARG A 111 -3.64 -7.88 21.20
CA ARG A 111 -3.35 -8.07 22.64
C ARG A 111 -4.19 -9.22 23.20
N GLU A 112 -4.01 -10.40 22.61
CA GLU A 112 -4.72 -11.62 22.98
C GLU A 112 -4.16 -12.20 24.28
N ASN A 113 -2.83 -12.36 24.36
CA ASN A 113 -2.19 -13.13 25.42
C ASN A 113 -1.94 -12.31 26.70
N SER A 114 -1.69 -11.00 26.59
CA SER A 114 -1.46 -10.15 27.75
C SER A 114 -1.75 -8.68 27.46
N ARG A 115 -2.02 -7.92 28.54
CA ARG A 115 -2.31 -6.47 28.52
C ARG A 115 -1.36 -5.65 29.38
N VAL A 116 -0.26 -6.22 29.85
CA VAL A 116 0.78 -5.46 30.56
C VAL A 116 1.40 -4.39 29.65
N PRO A 117 1.87 -3.26 30.19
CA PRO A 117 2.53 -2.23 29.40
C PRO A 117 3.69 -2.79 28.57
N GLY A 118 3.77 -2.44 27.28
CA GLY A 118 4.82 -2.90 26.36
C GLY A 118 4.61 -4.29 25.74
N TYR A 119 3.58 -5.04 26.17
CA TYR A 119 3.24 -6.32 25.56
C TYR A 119 2.17 -6.19 24.47
N TYR A 120 2.50 -6.73 23.31
CA TYR A 120 1.61 -6.87 22.17
C TYR A 120 1.93 -8.15 21.35
N ASP A 121 0.89 -8.78 20.82
CA ASP A 121 0.97 -9.94 19.92
C ASP A 121 1.04 -9.48 18.45
N GLY A 122 1.55 -10.32 17.55
CA GLY A 122 1.62 -10.00 16.11
C GLY A 122 2.71 -8.98 15.72
N ARG A 123 3.65 -8.66 16.62
CA ARG A 123 4.83 -7.83 16.30
C ARG A 123 5.83 -8.57 15.39
N TYR A 124 6.04 -9.84 15.69
CA TYR A 124 6.93 -10.72 14.93
C TYR A 124 6.17 -11.36 13.77
N TRP A 125 6.80 -11.38 12.61
CA TRP A 125 6.30 -12.05 11.40
C TRP A 125 7.18 -13.26 11.09
N THR A 126 6.74 -14.09 10.14
CA THR A 126 7.52 -15.27 9.75
C THR A 126 8.69 -14.86 8.88
N MET A 127 9.90 -15.29 9.25
CA MET A 127 11.11 -15.02 8.48
C MET A 127 11.09 -15.79 7.16
N TRP A 128 11.42 -15.11 6.06
CA TRP A 128 11.69 -15.74 4.77
C TRP A 128 13.17 -16.09 4.67
N LYS A 129 13.46 -17.40 4.63
CA LYS A 129 14.83 -17.94 4.63
C LYS A 129 15.65 -17.38 5.81
N LEU A 130 16.75 -16.68 5.55
CA LEU A 130 17.65 -16.10 6.54
C LEU A 130 18.01 -14.66 6.14
N PRO A 131 18.51 -13.82 7.07
CA PRO A 131 19.10 -12.54 6.70
C PRO A 131 20.19 -12.73 5.64
N MET A 132 20.22 -11.83 4.65
CA MET A 132 21.08 -11.95 3.48
C MET A 132 22.49 -11.41 3.80
N PHE A 133 23.21 -12.16 4.64
CA PHE A 133 24.57 -11.81 5.05
C PHE A 133 25.52 -11.71 3.86
N GLY A 134 26.34 -10.66 3.84
CA GLY A 134 27.29 -10.42 2.74
C GLY A 134 26.64 -9.99 1.42
N CYS A 135 25.33 -9.70 1.40
CA CYS A 135 24.68 -9.18 0.19
C CYS A 135 25.25 -7.81 -0.20
N THR A 136 25.72 -7.71 -1.45
CA THR A 136 26.27 -6.47 -2.03
C THR A 136 25.43 -5.92 -3.18
N ASP A 137 24.44 -6.68 -3.64
CA ASP A 137 23.63 -6.35 -4.80
C ASP A 137 22.14 -6.34 -4.43
N PRO A 138 21.45 -5.19 -4.53
CA PRO A 138 20.03 -5.09 -4.22
C PRO A 138 19.15 -5.99 -5.09
N SER A 139 19.60 -6.37 -6.30
CA SER A 139 18.84 -7.24 -7.19
C SER A 139 18.58 -8.63 -6.59
N GLN A 140 19.49 -9.11 -5.73
CA GLN A 140 19.34 -10.40 -5.05
C GLN A 140 18.17 -10.35 -4.06
N VAL A 141 18.06 -9.27 -3.30
CA VAL A 141 16.97 -9.07 -2.34
C VAL A 141 15.63 -8.92 -3.07
N LEU A 142 15.60 -8.18 -4.19
CA LEU A 142 14.40 -8.04 -5.01
C LEU A 142 13.92 -9.39 -5.57
N ARG A 143 14.85 -10.25 -5.99
CA ARG A 143 14.51 -11.60 -6.46
C ARG A 143 13.85 -12.44 -5.36
N GLU A 144 14.40 -12.39 -4.16
CA GLU A 144 13.83 -13.08 -2.99
C GLU A 144 12.45 -12.55 -2.61
N ILE A 145 12.22 -11.23 -2.73
CA ILE A 145 10.90 -10.63 -2.56
C ILE A 145 9.92 -11.17 -3.59
N GLU A 146 10.30 -11.25 -4.87
CA GLU A 146 9.42 -11.80 -5.91
C GLU A 146 9.17 -13.31 -5.73
N GLU A 147 10.16 -14.09 -5.29
CA GLU A 147 9.94 -15.50 -4.91
C GLU A 147 8.94 -15.64 -3.75
N CYS A 148 9.07 -14.80 -2.73
CA CYS A 148 8.14 -14.77 -1.59
C CYS A 148 6.72 -14.37 -2.04
N LYS A 149 6.60 -13.35 -2.90
CA LYS A 149 5.34 -12.90 -3.50
C LYS A 149 4.70 -13.99 -4.34
N ALA A 150 5.47 -14.70 -5.16
CA ALA A 150 4.96 -15.79 -5.98
C ALA A 150 4.38 -16.92 -5.13
N LYS A 151 4.97 -17.20 -3.96
CA LYS A 151 4.54 -18.29 -3.08
C LYS A 151 3.38 -17.91 -2.15
N TYR A 152 3.41 -16.71 -1.58
CA TYR A 152 2.52 -16.30 -0.49
C TYR A 152 1.80 -14.96 -0.71
N GLY A 153 2.11 -14.23 -1.79
CA GLY A 153 1.61 -12.87 -2.01
C GLY A 153 0.09 -12.74 -2.12
N ASN A 154 -0.63 -13.80 -2.44
CA ASN A 154 -2.10 -13.76 -2.50
C ASN A 154 -2.75 -13.63 -1.11
N LYS A 155 -2.05 -14.03 -0.04
CA LYS A 155 -2.62 -14.05 1.33
C LYS A 155 -1.80 -13.28 2.35
N CYS A 156 -0.51 -13.08 2.08
CA CYS A 156 0.42 -12.54 3.04
C CYS A 156 0.90 -11.14 2.65
N TYR A 157 1.08 -10.31 3.66
CA TYR A 157 1.88 -9.11 3.64
C TYR A 157 3.35 -9.49 3.64
N ILE A 158 4.18 -8.68 2.99
CA ILE A 158 5.63 -8.91 2.95
C ILE A 158 6.33 -7.59 3.24
N ARG A 159 7.32 -7.63 4.14
CA ARG A 159 8.14 -6.48 4.52
C ARG A 159 9.62 -6.83 4.46
N VAL A 160 10.44 -5.80 4.33
CA VAL A 160 11.90 -5.92 4.36
C VAL A 160 12.41 -5.18 5.58
N LEU A 161 13.39 -5.79 6.26
CA LEU A 161 14.03 -5.30 7.46
C LEU A 161 15.53 -5.11 7.19
N GLY A 162 16.15 -4.18 7.90
CA GLY A 162 17.60 -3.98 7.89
C GLY A 162 18.16 -4.09 9.31
N PHE A 163 19.09 -5.01 9.53
CA PHE A 163 19.73 -5.23 10.83
C PHE A 163 21.15 -4.70 10.86
N ASP A 164 21.50 -4.01 11.95
CA ASP A 164 22.87 -3.58 12.25
C ASP A 164 23.45 -4.48 13.33
N ASN A 165 24.51 -5.21 12.98
CA ASN A 165 25.17 -6.16 13.88
C ASN A 165 26.00 -5.46 14.98
N ASN A 166 26.52 -4.26 14.71
CA ASN A 166 27.34 -3.52 15.67
C ASN A 166 26.45 -2.90 16.75
N ARG A 167 25.33 -2.30 16.34
CA ARG A 167 24.35 -1.73 17.27
C ARG A 167 23.40 -2.76 17.87
N GLN A 168 23.35 -3.97 17.29
CA GLN A 168 22.46 -5.07 17.69
C GLN A 168 20.98 -4.69 17.65
N VAL A 169 20.58 -3.95 16.62
CA VAL A 169 19.20 -3.49 16.46
C VAL A 169 18.71 -3.64 15.02
N GLN A 170 17.39 -3.77 14.88
CA GLN A 170 16.71 -3.52 13.62
C GLN A 170 16.69 -2.00 13.38
N CYS A 171 17.37 -1.54 12.32
CA CYS A 171 17.50 -0.11 12.02
C CYS A 171 16.42 0.42 11.08
N ALA A 172 15.84 -0.44 10.25
CA ALA A 172 14.84 -0.04 9.26
C ALA A 172 13.87 -1.18 8.97
N MET A 173 12.65 -0.80 8.60
CA MET A 173 11.60 -1.71 8.14
C MET A 173 10.57 -0.97 7.32
N PHE A 174 10.17 -1.55 6.18
CA PHE A 174 9.11 -1.03 5.33
C PHE A 174 8.40 -2.16 4.59
N ILE A 175 7.11 -1.93 4.29
CA ILE A 175 6.27 -2.87 3.54
C ILE A 175 6.66 -2.89 2.05
N VAL A 176 6.68 -4.07 1.44
CA VAL A 176 6.99 -4.25 0.01
C VAL A 176 5.86 -4.88 -0.79
N HIS A 177 4.96 -5.62 -0.13
CA HIS A 177 3.80 -6.23 -0.75
C HIS A 177 2.59 -6.24 0.18
N ARG A 178 1.41 -6.03 -0.39
CA ARG A 178 0.11 -6.16 0.27
C ARG A 178 -0.75 -7.14 -0.54
N PRO A 179 -1.40 -8.13 0.09
CA PRO A 179 -2.32 -9.01 -0.62
C PRO A 179 -3.50 -8.21 -1.19
N GLN A 180 -4.09 -8.73 -2.26
CA GLN A 180 -5.25 -8.17 -2.95
C GLN A 180 -6.56 -8.66 -2.35
#